data_AF-A0A258TAL2-F1
#
_entry.id   AF-A0A258TAL2-F1
#
_cell.length_a   1.000
_cell.length_b   1.000
_cell.length_c   1.000
_cell.angle_alpha   90.00
_cell.angle_beta   90.00
_cell.angle_gamma   90.00
#
_symmetry.space_group_name_H-M   'P 1'
#
loop_
_entity.id
_entity.type
_entity.pdbx_description
1 polymer ?
#
loop_
_entity_poly.entity_id
_entity_poly.type
_entity_poly.pdbx_seq_one_letter_code
_entity_poly.pdbx_strand_id
1 'polypeptide(L)'
;MEGSRYLVAAITTKGEGRKNAIAIPDEIARAAGLVPGSAIVVSEFNRFTWPGFDIRPLMKQPGYIAGRLPPRFTAKIIDAIGAWGAAAVDRD
;
A
#
# COMPACT_ATOMS: atom_id res chain seq x y z
N MET A 1 -0.32 -14.64 21.30
CA MET A 1 -0.39 -13.21 20.93
C MET A 1 -1.24 -13.15 19.69
N GLU A 2 -2.42 -12.54 19.79
CA GLU A 2 -3.27 -12.28 18.63
C GLU A 2 -2.52 -11.27 17.76
N GLY A 3 -2.15 -11.66 16.53
CA GLY A 3 -1.41 -10.78 15.64
C GLY A 3 -2.23 -9.55 15.29
N SER A 4 -1.62 -8.37 15.28
CA SER A 4 -2.29 -7.14 14.88
C SER A 4 -2.78 -7.28 13.42
N ARG A 5 -4.06 -7.01 13.16
CA ARG A 5 -4.59 -7.02 11.80
C ARG A 5 -4.32 -5.68 11.12
N TYR A 6 -3.71 -5.72 9.94
CA TYR A 6 -3.42 -4.54 9.13
C TYR A 6 -4.21 -4.59 7.82
N LEU A 7 -4.66 -3.41 7.40
CA LEU A 7 -5.25 -3.20 6.09
C LEU A 7 -4.20 -2.62 5.16
N VAL A 8 -4.06 -3.19 3.97
CA VAL A 8 -3.03 -2.79 3.00
C VAL A 8 -3.65 -2.65 1.61
N ALA A 9 -3.16 -1.68 0.84
CA ALA A 9 -3.46 -1.54 -0.57
C ALA A 9 -2.22 -1.88 -1.39
N ALA A 10 -2.42 -2.58 -2.51
CA ALA A 10 -1.30 -2.99 -3.37
C ALA A 10 -0.64 -1.77 -4.05
N ILE A 11 0.69 -1.81 -4.15
CA ILE A 11 1.48 -0.87 -4.97
C ILE A 11 2.03 -1.63 -6.18
N THR A 12 1.94 -1.03 -7.38
CA THR A 12 2.43 -1.65 -8.62
C THR A 12 3.04 -0.61 -9.55
N THR A 13 4.03 -1.02 -10.34
CA THR A 13 4.59 -0.22 -11.46
C THR A 13 3.75 -0.34 -12.74
N LYS A 14 2.69 -1.16 -12.73
CA LYS A 14 1.79 -1.41 -13.88
C LYS A 14 0.35 -0.97 -13.55
N GLY A 15 0.23 0.22 -12.96
CA GLY A 15 -1.05 0.77 -12.52
C GLY A 15 -1.92 1.30 -13.64
N GLU A 16 -1.32 1.65 -14.77
CA GLU A 16 -2.04 2.14 -15.95
C GLU A 16 -3.08 1.12 -16.42
N GLY A 17 -4.31 1.58 -16.67
CA GLY A 17 -5.44 0.73 -17.06
C GLY A 17 -6.08 -0.09 -15.93
N ARG A 18 -5.53 -0.09 -14.70
CA ARG A 18 -6.21 -0.71 -13.56
C ARG A 18 -7.29 0.23 -13.01
N LYS A 19 -8.50 -0.31 -12.83
CA LYS A 19 -9.60 0.43 -12.20
C LYS A 19 -9.21 0.89 -10.80
N ASN A 20 -9.45 2.16 -10.51
CA ASN A 20 -9.17 2.79 -9.21
C ASN A 20 -7.69 2.74 -8.82
N ALA A 21 -6.78 2.77 -9.79
CA ALA A 21 -5.37 3.02 -9.53
C ALA A 21 -5.14 4.53 -9.30
N ILE A 22 -4.46 4.86 -8.20
CA ILE A 22 -4.00 6.21 -7.90
C ILE A 22 -2.51 6.27 -8.22
N ALA A 23 -2.15 7.03 -9.25
CA ALA A 23 -0.76 7.32 -9.56
C ALA A 23 -0.08 7.98 -8.35
N ILE A 24 1.09 7.45 -7.97
CA ILE A 24 1.97 8.08 -7.00
C ILE A 24 2.83 9.08 -7.78
N PRO A 25 2.78 10.39 -7.46
CA PRO A 25 3.66 11.37 -8.09
C PRO A 25 5.13 10.94 -7.96
N ASP A 26 5.91 11.10 -9.02
CA ASP A 26 7.29 10.56 -9.07
C ASP A 26 8.19 11.05 -7.93
N GLU A 27 8.03 12.31 -7.51
CA GLU A 27 8.76 12.86 -6.36
C GLU A 27 8.42 12.12 -5.06
N ILE A 28 7.12 11.86 -4.85
CA ILE A 28 6.63 11.10 -3.69
C ILE A 28 7.09 9.64 -3.76
N ALA A 29 7.06 9.03 -4.95
CA ALA A 29 7.53 7.67 -5.16
C ALA A 29 9.01 7.56 -4.78
N ARG A 30 9.87 8.44 -5.31
CA ARG A 30 11.31 8.46 -5.00
C ARG A 30 11.57 8.68 -3.50
N ALA A 31 10.87 9.62 -2.86
CA ALA A 31 11.00 9.88 -1.43
C ALA A 31 10.58 8.68 -0.57
N ALA A 32 9.63 7.87 -1.05
CA ALA A 32 9.17 6.65 -0.40
C ALA A 32 9.99 5.39 -0.76
N GLY A 33 11.08 5.53 -1.53
CA GLY A 33 11.91 4.40 -1.98
C GLY A 33 11.28 3.55 -3.09
N LEU A 34 10.27 4.08 -3.78
CA LEU A 34 9.57 3.45 -4.90
C LEU A 34 10.12 3.95 -6.25
N VAL A 35 9.86 3.17 -7.30
CA VAL A 35 10.20 3.55 -8.67
C VAL A 35 9.15 4.54 -9.21
N PRO A 36 9.56 5.58 -9.97
CA PRO A 36 8.64 6.43 -10.74
C PRO A 36 7.62 5.64 -11.56
N GLY A 37 6.42 6.20 -11.73
CA GLY A 37 5.30 5.50 -12.37
C GLY A 37 4.63 4.42 -11.50
N SER A 38 4.98 4.32 -10.21
CA SER A 38 4.24 3.47 -9.26
C SER A 38 2.83 4.01 -9.02
N ALA A 39 1.89 3.11 -8.78
CA ALA A 39 0.51 3.44 -8.44
C ALA A 39 0.01 2.54 -7.30
N ILE A 40 -0.95 3.06 -6.54
CA ILE A 40 -1.70 2.31 -5.53
C ILE A 40 -2.99 1.81 -6.15
N VAL A 41 -3.28 0.52 -6.06
CA VAL A 41 -4.51 -0.08 -6.59
C VAL A 41 -5.51 -0.22 -5.44
N VAL A 42 -6.43 0.74 -5.34
CA VAL A 42 -7.37 0.86 -4.22
C VAL A 42 -8.37 -0.30 -4.17
N SER A 43 -8.67 -0.89 -5.32
CA SER A 43 -9.52 -2.08 -5.44
C SER A 43 -8.86 -3.36 -4.93
N GLU A 44 -7.53 -3.38 -4.76
CA GLU A 44 -6.76 -4.49 -4.19
C GLU A 44 -6.46 -4.21 -2.72
N PHE A 45 -7.54 -4.02 -1.95
CA PHE A 45 -7.49 -3.76 -0.51
C PHE A 45 -7.59 -5.08 0.26
N ASN A 46 -6.49 -5.43 0.94
CA ASN A 46 -6.33 -6.72 1.61
C ASN A 46 -6.20 -6.54 3.12
N ARG A 47 -6.53 -7.58 3.87
CA ARG A 47 -6.29 -7.72 5.31
C ARG A 47 -5.18 -8.76 5.52
N PHE A 48 -4.26 -8.47 6.44
CA PHE A 48 -3.19 -9.37 6.86
C PHE A 48 -3.03 -9.37 8.37
N THR A 49 -2.79 -10.54 8.96
CA THR A 49 -2.30 -10.68 10.34
C THR A 49 -0.80 -10.37 10.42
N TRP A 50 -0.37 -9.69 11.47
CA TRP A 50 1.04 -9.32 11.71
C TRP A 50 1.62 -9.93 13.00
N PRO A 51 2.88 -10.42 12.98
CA PRO A 51 3.70 -10.68 11.80
C PRO A 51 3.15 -11.92 11.07
N GLY A 52 2.69 -11.75 9.84
CA GLY A 52 2.11 -12.82 9.01
C GLY A 52 3.12 -13.42 8.06
N PHE A 53 2.79 -14.57 7.46
CA PHE A 53 3.67 -15.30 6.56
C PHE A 53 4.11 -14.48 5.33
N ASP A 54 3.21 -13.65 4.80
CA ASP A 54 3.47 -12.83 3.61
C ASP A 54 4.28 -11.56 3.89
N ILE A 55 4.54 -11.27 5.16
CA ILE A 55 5.25 -10.07 5.59
C ILE A 55 6.72 -10.40 5.74
N ARG A 56 7.53 -9.89 4.82
CA ARG A 56 8.98 -10.14 4.81
C ARG A 56 9.76 -8.96 5.41
N PRO A 57 10.77 -9.23 6.25
CA PRO A 57 11.69 -8.19 6.70
C PRO A 57 12.47 -7.62 5.53
N LEU A 58 12.86 -6.35 5.65
CA LEU A 58 13.68 -5.69 4.64
C LEU A 58 15.10 -6.26 4.67
N MET A 59 15.61 -6.62 3.49
CA MET A 59 16.93 -7.26 3.37
C MET A 59 18.10 -6.37 3.84
N LYS A 60 17.97 -5.04 3.71
CA LYS A 60 19.07 -4.09 3.96
C LYS A 60 18.97 -3.35 5.30
N GLN A 61 17.82 -3.38 5.96
CA GLN A 61 17.62 -2.70 7.24
C GLN A 61 16.71 -3.52 8.16
N PRO A 62 17.00 -3.60 9.47
CA PRO A 62 16.11 -4.27 10.41
C PRO A 62 14.75 -3.58 10.42
N GLY A 63 13.70 -4.36 10.21
CA GLY A 63 12.31 -3.89 10.19
C GLY A 63 11.61 -4.15 8.86
N TYR A 64 10.49 -3.45 8.67
CA TYR A 64 9.54 -3.74 7.60
C TYR A 64 8.99 -2.49 6.89
N ILE A 65 9.42 -1.31 7.34
CA ILE A 65 8.97 -0.03 6.78
C ILE A 65 9.92 0.34 5.63
N ALA A 66 9.48 0.13 4.39
CA ALA A 66 10.28 0.44 3.21
C ALA A 66 10.39 1.96 2.94
N GLY A 67 9.36 2.71 3.35
CA GLY A 67 9.27 4.15 3.15
C GLY A 67 7.98 4.73 3.74
N ARG A 68 7.79 6.04 3.60
CA ARG A 68 6.58 6.75 4.06
C ARG A 68 6.06 7.67 2.97
N LEU A 69 4.74 7.73 2.85
CA LEU A 69 4.06 8.68 1.99
C LEU A 69 3.78 9.99 2.76
N PRO A 70 3.76 11.15 2.10
CA PRO A 70 3.39 12.40 2.73
C PRO A 70 1.97 12.35 3.33
N PRO A 71 1.70 13.05 4.45
CA PRO A 71 0.39 13.01 5.11
C PRO A 71 -0.78 13.38 4.19
N ARG A 72 -0.62 14.45 3.38
CA ARG A 72 -1.66 14.91 2.45
C ARG A 72 -1.94 13.90 1.34
N PHE A 73 -0.92 13.20 0.85
CA PHE A 73 -1.11 12.15 -0.15
C PHE A 73 -1.75 10.91 0.48
N THR A 74 -1.37 10.58 1.71
CA THR A 74 -1.97 9.49 2.49
C THR A 74 -3.47 9.73 2.72
N ALA A 75 -3.87 10.95 3.09
CA ALA A 75 -5.27 11.32 3.25
C ALA A 75 -6.08 11.11 1.95
N LYS A 76 -5.54 11.54 0.80
CA LYS A 76 -6.16 11.30 -0.52
C LYS A 76 -6.40 9.82 -0.80
N ILE A 77 -5.48 8.94 -0.39
CA ILE A 77 -5.63 7.48 -0.57
C ILE A 77 -6.73 6.95 0.35
N ILE A 78 -6.78 7.39 1.61
CA ILE A 78 -7.82 7.00 2.57
C ILE A 78 -9.21 7.41 2.05
N ASP A 79 -9.36 8.65 1.57
CA ASP A 79 -10.62 9.13 1.01
C ASP A 79 -11.06 8.28 -0.19
N ALA A 80 -10.12 7.90 -1.06
CA ALA A 80 -10.41 7.05 -2.21
C ALA A 80 -10.79 5.61 -1.83
N ILE A 81 -10.16 5.03 -0.80
CA ILE A 81 -10.56 3.73 -0.23
C ILE A 81 -11.99 3.81 0.29
N GLY A 82 -12.31 4.85 1.07
CA GLY A 82 -13.64 5.07 1.61
C GLY A 82 -14.71 5.25 0.53
N ALA A 83 -14.42 6.07 -0.50
CA ALA A 83 -15.34 6.31 -1.62
C ALA A 83 -15.56 5.06 -2.49
N TRP A 84 -14.59 4.15 -2.59
CA TRP A 84 -14.75 2.89 -3.30
C TRP A 84 -15.66 1.90 -2.55
N GLY A 85 -15.65 1.94 -1.21
CA GLY A 85 -16.46 1.02 -0.40
C GLY A 85 -15.99 -0.44 -0.45
N ALA A 86 -14.72 -0.70 -0.77
CA ALA A 86 -14.18 -2.06 -0.75
C ALA A 86 -14.29 -2.68 0.65
N ALA A 87 -14.89 -3.86 0.73
CA ALA A 87 -14.57 -4.79 1.79
C ALA A 87 -13.12 -5.25 1.62
N ALA A 88 -12.34 -5.21 2.71
CA ALA A 88 -11.00 -5.79 2.70
C ALA A 88 -11.10 -7.31 2.48
N VAL A 89 -10.25 -7.85 1.62
CA VAL A 89 -10.16 -9.29 1.34
C VAL A 89 -9.09 -9.92 2.23
N ASP A 90 -9.43 -11.00 2.92
CA ASP A 90 -8.46 -11.78 3.71
C ASP A 90 -7.47 -12.48 2.79
N ARG A 91 -6.17 -12.37 3.11
CA ARG A 91 -5.08 -12.97 2.33
C ARG A 91 -4.13 -13.84 3.16
N ASP A 92 -4.40 -13.96 4.45
CA ASP A 92 -3.73 -14.81 5.44
C ASP A 92 -3.83 -16.31 5.12
#